data_AF-A0ABD1E0E7-F1
#
_entry.id   AF-A0ABD1E0E7-F1
#
_cell.length_a   1.000
_cell.length_b   1.000
_cell.length_c   1.000
_cell.angle_alpha   90.00
_cell.angle_beta   90.00
_cell.angle_gamma   90.00
#
_symmetry.space_group_name_H-M   'P 1'
#
loop_
_entity.id
_entity.type
_entity.pdbx_description
1 polymer ?
#
loop_
_entity_poly.entity_id
_entity_poly.type
_entity_poly.pdbx_seq_one_letter_code
_entity_poly.pdbx_strand_id
1 'polypeptide(L)'
;MTAPTTTMDLKQINSVCGLIQQKPIQRIQEFPLNSPKEILGAKVVSGKFGTQVLLELEKSVVFLPKRTTTVLEPHIDELQGNYIIF
;
A
#
# COMPACT_ATOMS: atom_id res chain seq x y z
N MET A 1 41.50 21.54 -19.06
CA MET A 1 41.26 21.46 -17.61
C MET A 1 39.87 22.00 -17.35
N THR A 2 38.90 21.12 -17.11
CA THR A 2 37.51 21.49 -16.77
C THR A 2 37.07 20.53 -15.68
N ALA A 3 36.85 21.06 -14.48
CA ALA A 3 36.36 20.31 -13.34
C ALA A 3 34.93 19.83 -13.62
N PRO A 4 34.62 18.53 -13.52
CA PRO A 4 33.23 18.10 -13.53
C PRO A 4 32.62 18.42 -12.16
N THR A 5 31.73 19.41 -12.16
CA THR A 5 30.73 19.62 -11.12
C THR A 5 29.83 18.38 -11.07
N THR A 6 30.24 17.37 -10.31
CA THR A 6 29.39 16.22 -10.00
C THR A 6 28.42 16.66 -8.91
N THR A 7 27.39 17.37 -9.37
CA THR A 7 26.10 17.51 -8.70
C THR A 7 25.75 16.19 -8.02
N MET A 8 25.57 16.26 -6.71
CA MET A 8 25.08 15.21 -5.82
C MET A 8 24.20 14.18 -6.57
N ASP A 9 24.59 12.91 -6.53
CA ASP A 9 23.94 11.82 -7.26
C ASP A 9 22.48 11.66 -6.80
N LEU A 10 21.56 12.31 -7.52
CA LEU A 10 20.09 12.23 -7.31
C LEU A 10 19.60 10.78 -7.29
N LYS A 11 20.31 9.83 -7.91
CA LYS A 11 19.96 8.41 -7.84
C LYS A 11 20.25 7.80 -6.47
N GLN A 12 21.31 8.23 -5.78
CA GLN A 12 21.57 7.79 -4.40
C GLN A 12 20.58 8.41 -3.43
N ILE A 13 20.12 9.65 -3.66
CA ILE A 13 19.03 10.26 -2.88
C ILE A 13 17.71 9.51 -3.07
N ASN A 14 17.39 9.04 -4.28
CA ASN A 14 16.20 8.21 -4.51
C ASN A 14 16.29 6.84 -3.82
N SER A 15 17.48 6.25 -3.75
CA SER A 15 17.70 5.01 -2.99
C SER A 15 17.62 5.23 -1.47
N VAL A 16 17.97 6.44 -1.01
CA VAL A 16 17.87 6.94 0.38
C VAL A 16 16.51 7.61 0.65
N CYS A 17 15.58 7.62 -0.31
CA CYS A 17 14.16 7.79 -0.04
C CYS A 17 13.60 6.52 0.65
N GLY A 18 14.33 6.01 1.65
CA GLY A 18 13.92 5.07 2.70
C GLY A 18 12.87 5.66 3.64
N LEU A 19 11.95 6.44 3.06
CA LEU A 19 10.80 7.11 3.64
C LEU A 19 9.63 7.12 2.64
N ILE A 20 9.63 6.26 1.61
CA ILE A 20 8.40 5.93 0.85
C ILE A 20 7.51 5.10 1.79
N GLN A 21 6.99 5.86 2.74
CA GLN A 21 5.92 5.71 3.68
C GLN A 21 5.70 4.27 4.15
N GLN A 22 6.18 3.97 5.36
CA GLN A 22 5.45 3.09 6.26
C GLN A 22 4.08 3.75 6.50
N LYS A 23 3.20 3.62 5.51
CA LYS A 23 1.83 4.07 5.59
C LYS A 23 1.26 3.44 6.85
N PRO A 24 0.70 4.23 7.77
CA PRO A 24 0.22 3.69 9.02
C PRO A 24 -0.78 2.58 8.73
N ILE A 25 -0.63 1.48 9.46
CA ILE A 25 -1.64 0.42 9.46
C ILE A 25 -2.84 0.99 10.18
N GLN A 26 -3.88 1.35 9.43
CA GLN A 26 -5.12 1.87 9.96
C GLN A 26 -6.12 0.72 10.08
N ARG A 27 -6.85 0.65 11.20
CA ARG A 27 -7.86 -0.39 11.35
C ARG A 27 -9.05 -0.05 10.47
N ILE A 28 -9.67 -1.06 9.88
CA ILE A 28 -10.83 -0.86 9.02
C ILE A 28 -11.98 -0.07 9.71
N GLN A 29 -12.12 -0.25 11.03
CA GLN A 29 -13.11 0.43 11.89
C GLN A 29 -12.83 1.92 12.09
N GLU A 30 -11.62 2.38 11.81
CA GLU A 30 -11.21 3.79 11.94
C GLU A 30 -11.49 4.59 10.67
N PHE A 31 -11.93 3.93 9.58
CA PHE A 31 -12.33 4.62 8.37
C PHE A 31 -13.78 5.11 8.48
N PRO A 32 -14.07 6.34 8.02
CA PRO A 32 -15.45 6.81 7.93
C PRO A 32 -16.23 5.94 6.95
N LEU A 33 -17.40 5.47 7.40
CA LEU A 33 -18.32 4.68 6.58
C LEU A 33 -18.70 5.44 5.32
N ASN A 34 -18.87 4.73 4.21
CA ASN A 34 -19.24 5.33 2.92
C ASN A 34 -18.20 6.32 2.33
N SER A 35 -16.95 6.31 2.81
CA SER A 35 -15.87 7.08 2.20
C SER A 35 -15.12 6.20 1.20
N PRO A 36 -15.28 6.40 -0.12
CA PRO A 36 -14.48 5.67 -1.11
C PRO A 36 -13.00 5.99 -0.91
N LYS A 37 -12.16 4.96 -0.95
CA LYS A 37 -10.70 5.07 -0.92
C LYS A 37 -10.12 4.36 -2.14
N GLU A 38 -9.22 5.04 -2.83
CA GLU A 38 -8.49 4.49 -3.96
C GLU A 38 -7.47 3.46 -3.48
N ILE A 39 -7.49 2.29 -4.13
CA ILE A 39 -6.55 1.21 -3.90
C ILE A 39 -5.37 1.40 -4.84
N LEU A 40 -4.21 1.74 -4.29
CA LEU A 40 -2.96 1.83 -5.04
C LEU A 40 -2.33 0.47 -5.29
N GLY A 41 -2.57 -0.48 -4.38
CA GLY A 41 -2.00 -1.82 -4.45
C GLY A 41 -2.76 -2.79 -3.56
N ALA A 42 -2.76 -4.06 -3.95
CA ALA A 42 -3.30 -5.13 -3.13
C ALA A 42 -2.31 -6.29 -3.08
N LYS A 43 -2.20 -6.96 -1.94
CA LYS A 43 -1.33 -8.13 -1.78
C LYS A 43 -1.91 -9.11 -0.79
N VAL A 44 -1.84 -10.39 -1.13
CA VAL A 44 -2.12 -11.47 -0.17
C VAL A 44 -0.90 -11.69 0.70
N VAL A 45 -1.10 -11.66 2.01
CA VAL A 45 -0.06 -11.88 3.01
C VAL A 45 -0.47 -13.01 3.96
N SER A 46 0.46 -13.95 4.15
CA SER A 46 0.30 -15.06 5.07
C SER A 46 0.84 -14.67 6.44
N GLY A 47 -0.03 -14.54 7.43
CA GLY A 47 0.33 -14.24 8.81
C GLY A 47 0.16 -15.43 9.75
N LYS A 48 0.53 -15.25 11.03
CA LYS A 48 0.37 -16.25 12.11
C LYS A 48 -1.08 -16.74 12.28
N PHE A 49 -2.05 -15.92 11.87
CA PHE A 49 -3.49 -16.20 11.99
C PHE A 49 -4.15 -16.59 10.65
N GLY A 50 -3.33 -16.87 9.63
CA GLY A 50 -3.76 -17.25 8.29
C GLY A 50 -3.58 -16.14 7.25
N THR A 51 -4.14 -16.38 6.08
CA THR A 51 -4.06 -15.52 4.90
C THR A 51 -4.98 -14.30 5.03
N GLN A 52 -4.46 -13.12 4.73
CA GLN A 52 -5.18 -11.84 4.75
C GLN A 52 -4.82 -10.99 3.53
N VAL A 53 -5.74 -10.13 3.09
CA VAL A 53 -5.47 -9.15 2.05
C VAL A 53 -4.97 -7.85 2.69
N LEU A 54 -3.82 -7.40 2.23
CA LEU A 54 -3.27 -6.08 2.47
C LEU A 54 -3.71 -5.16 1.33
N LEU A 55 -4.37 -4.07 1.67
CA LEU A 55 -4.64 -2.99 0.72
C LEU A 55 -3.76 -1.79 1.05
N GLU A 56 -3.04 -1.34 0.03
CA GLU A 56 -2.33 -0.08 0.05
C GLU A 56 -3.25 1.03 -0.48
N LEU A 57 -3.54 2.00 0.38
CA LEU A 57 -4.31 3.19 0.03
C LEU A 57 -3.37 4.39 -0.14
N GLU A 58 -3.89 5.53 -0.57
CA GLU A 58 -3.12 6.76 -0.75
C GLU A 58 -2.29 7.15 0.50
N LYS A 59 -2.89 7.08 1.69
CA LYS A 59 -2.30 7.60 2.94
C LYS A 59 -2.07 6.55 4.03
N SER A 60 -2.56 5.34 3.83
CA SER A 60 -2.61 4.31 4.87
C SER A 60 -2.59 2.92 4.25
N VAL A 61 -2.33 1.91 5.05
CA VAL A 61 -2.44 0.51 4.65
C VAL A 61 -3.48 -0.15 5.55
N VAL A 62 -4.35 -0.99 4.99
CA VAL A 62 -5.40 -1.68 5.74
C VAL A 62 -5.31 -3.18 5.51
N PHE A 63 -5.49 -3.95 6.58
CA PHE A 63 -5.67 -5.39 6.50
C PHE A 63 -7.16 -5.68 6.48
N LEU A 64 -7.60 -6.39 5.44
CA LEU A 64 -8.98 -6.83 5.37
C LEU A 64 -9.23 -8.05 6.26
N PRO A 65 -10.43 -8.18 6.84
CA PRO A 65 -10.81 -9.37 7.58
C PRO A 65 -10.72 -10.63 6.73
N LYS A 66 -10.39 -11.76 7.36
CA LYS A 66 -10.28 -13.07 6.70
C LYS A 66 -11.54 -13.46 5.88
N ARG A 67 -12.72 -12.99 6.31
CA ARG A 67 -14.01 -13.27 5.66
C ARG A 67 -14.08 -12.68 4.24
N THR A 68 -13.48 -11.52 4.01
CA THR A 68 -13.45 -10.86 2.70
C THR A 68 -12.25 -11.34 1.87
N THR A 69 -11.20 -11.86 2.51
CA THR A 69 -10.02 -12.43 1.82
C THR A 69 -10.41 -13.49 0.82
N THR A 70 -11.27 -14.45 1.17
CA THR A 70 -11.63 -15.58 0.29
C THR A 70 -12.32 -15.13 -1.00
N VAL A 71 -13.01 -13.99 -0.97
CA VAL A 71 -13.69 -13.42 -2.15
C VAL A 71 -12.72 -12.60 -3.00
N LEU A 72 -11.78 -11.89 -2.36
CA LEU A 72 -10.89 -10.94 -3.02
C LEU A 72 -9.59 -11.57 -3.54
N GLU A 73 -9.14 -12.66 -2.92
CA GLU A 73 -7.93 -13.40 -3.28
C GLU A 73 -7.82 -13.71 -4.79
N PRO A 74 -8.85 -14.25 -5.48
CA PRO A 74 -8.77 -14.50 -6.92
C PRO A 74 -8.73 -13.23 -7.79
N HIS A 75 -9.08 -12.07 -7.23
CA HIS A 75 -9.18 -10.79 -7.95
C HIS A 75 -8.13 -9.76 -7.50
N ILE A 76 -7.10 -10.16 -6.74
CA ILE A 76 -6.10 -9.25 -6.16
C ILE A 76 -5.45 -8.34 -7.20
N ASP A 77 -5.09 -8.90 -8.36
CA ASP A 77 -4.41 -8.15 -9.42
C ASP A 77 -5.33 -7.11 -10.08
N GLU A 78 -6.65 -7.32 -9.99
CA GLU A 78 -7.68 -6.43 -10.53
C GLU A 78 -8.03 -5.28 -9.58
N LEU A 79 -7.56 -5.29 -8.34
CA LEU A 79 -7.94 -4.28 -7.33
C LEU A 79 -7.24 -2.93 -7.50
N GLN A 80 -6.18 -2.83 -8.30
CA GLN A 80 -5.46 -1.57 -8.51
C GLN A 80 -6.32 -0.56 -9.26
N GLY A 81 -6.45 0.65 -8.71
CA GLY A 81 -7.30 1.72 -9.26
C GLY A 81 -8.79 1.58 -8.95
N ASN A 82 -9.19 0.54 -8.21
CA ASN A 82 -10.57 0.39 -7.72
C ASN A 82 -10.77 1.13 -6.40
N TYR A 83 -12.04 1.37 -6.07
CA TYR A 83 -12.45 1.97 -4.80
C TYR A 83 -13.02 0.93 -3.85
N ILE A 84 -12.59 0.98 -2.60
CA ILE A 84 -13.26 0.28 -1.50
C ILE A 84 -14.08 1.27 -0.68
N ILE A 85 -15.25 0.81 -0.22
CA ILE A 85 -16.13 1.54 0.68
C ILE A 85 -16.13 0.78 2.00
N PHE A 86 -15.81 1.48 3.09
CA PHE A 86 -15.80 0.93 4.44
C PHE A 86 -17.16 1.08 5.13
#